data_AF-A0A351HD98-F1
#
_entry.id   AF-A0A351HD98-F1
#
_cell.length_a   1.000
_cell.length_b   1.000
_cell.length_c   1.000
_cell.angle_alpha   90.00
_cell.angle_beta   90.00
_cell.angle_gamma   90.00
#
_symmetry.space_group_name_H-M   'P 1'
#
loop_
_entity.id
_entity.type
_entity.pdbx_description
1 polymer ?
#
loop_
_entity_poly.entity_id
_entity_poly.type
_entity_poly.pdbx_seq_one_letter_code
_entity_poly.pdbx_strand_id
1 'polypeptide(L)'
;MRHSTSETGPQKASMVTQLIAITVAVFVLQQVMNVFFPGIGGRDNRFLSEWFALSGQNFRELKVWTILSYGFLHSTAGFFHIFGNMLGLFFIGRIIEPLIGRERFLGLYLGGALIGGLV
;
A
#
# COMPACT_ATOMS: atom_id res chain seq x y z
N MET A 1 -12.31 48.38 2.86
CA MET A 1 -12.48 47.09 2.15
C MET A 1 -11.16 46.32 2.32
N ARG A 2 -11.05 45.44 3.32
CA ARG A 2 -9.82 44.65 3.54
C ARG A 2 -9.99 43.32 2.82
N HIS A 3 -9.15 43.09 1.81
CA HIS A 3 -8.97 41.77 1.24
C HIS A 3 -8.27 40.90 2.30
N SER A 4 -8.99 39.93 2.88
CA SER A 4 -8.36 38.84 3.62
C SER A 4 -7.69 37.92 2.61
N THR A 5 -6.38 38.02 2.51
CA THR A 5 -5.55 36.99 1.88
C THR A 5 -5.71 35.72 2.70
N SER A 6 -6.45 34.75 2.17
CA SER A 6 -6.49 33.40 2.74
C SER A 6 -5.08 32.82 2.62
N GLU A 7 -4.35 32.76 3.72
CA GLU A 7 -3.12 31.99 3.80
C GLU A 7 -3.49 30.52 3.53
N THR A 8 -3.27 30.07 2.29
CA THR A 8 -3.34 28.65 1.96
C THR A 8 -2.10 27.99 2.55
N GLY A 9 -2.16 27.67 3.85
CA GLY A 9 -1.18 26.78 4.47
C GLY A 9 -1.06 25.49 3.66
N PRO A 10 0.09 24.79 3.71
CA PRO A 10 0.31 23.59 2.90
C PRO A 10 -0.83 22.59 3.12
N GLN A 11 -1.65 22.37 2.09
CA GLN A 11 -2.73 21.41 2.16
C GLN A 11 -2.10 20.01 2.26
N LYS A 12 -2.28 19.34 3.41
CA LYS A 12 -1.76 17.97 3.58
C LYS A 12 -2.37 17.08 2.50
N ALA A 13 -1.52 16.38 1.74
CA ALA A 13 -1.95 15.47 0.67
C ALA A 13 -3.00 14.47 1.17
N SER A 14 -3.99 14.08 0.37
CA SER A 14 -4.97 13.06 0.78
C SER A 14 -4.27 11.76 1.23
N MET A 15 -4.72 11.17 2.33
CA MET A 15 -4.24 9.87 2.83
C MET A 15 -4.47 8.77 1.80
N VAL A 16 -5.61 8.82 1.09
CA VAL A 16 -5.88 7.91 -0.03
C VAL A 16 -4.80 8.03 -1.10
N THR A 17 -4.45 9.27 -1.46
CA THR A 17 -3.38 9.53 -2.45
C THR A 17 -2.03 9.01 -1.97
N GLN A 18 -1.70 9.19 -0.68
CA GLN A 18 -0.47 8.68 -0.08
C GLN A 18 -0.41 7.15 -0.12
N LEU A 19 -1.49 6.47 0.26
CA LEU A 19 -1.57 5.01 0.25
C LEU A 19 -1.45 4.46 -1.18
N ILE A 20 -2.15 5.06 -2.16
CA ILE A 20 -2.02 4.68 -3.57
C ILE A 20 -0.57 4.86 -4.04
N ALA A 21 0.04 6.02 -3.77
CA ALA A 21 1.40 6.31 -4.20
C ALA A 21 2.42 5.33 -3.60
N ILE A 22 2.29 5.00 -2.31
CA ILE A 22 3.16 4.04 -1.62
C ILE A 22 2.99 2.64 -2.23
N THR A 23 1.76 2.16 -2.38
CA THR A 23 1.49 0.82 -2.93
C THR A 23 1.99 0.70 -4.37
N VAL A 24 1.77 1.71 -5.21
CA VAL A 24 2.29 1.74 -6.58
C VAL A 24 3.82 1.78 -6.58
N ALA A 25 4.46 2.58 -5.71
CA ALA A 25 5.91 2.62 -5.62
C ALA A 25 6.52 1.27 -5.20
N VAL A 26 5.91 0.58 -4.22
CA VAL A 26 6.33 -0.76 -3.81
C VAL A 26 6.17 -1.77 -4.96
N PHE A 27 5.07 -1.69 -5.71
CA PHE A 27 4.87 -2.57 -6.86
C PHE A 27 5.89 -2.31 -7.98
N VAL A 28 6.17 -1.04 -8.29
CA VAL A 28 7.23 -0.70 -9.26
C VAL A 28 8.57 -1.24 -8.78
N LEU A 29 8.88 -1.13 -7.48
CA LEU A 29 10.09 -1.72 -6.91
C LEU A 29 10.12 -3.25 -7.10
N GLN A 30 9.01 -3.96 -6.88
CA GLN A 30 8.92 -5.40 -7.17
C GLN A 30 9.23 -5.72 -8.63
N GLN A 31 8.70 -4.94 -9.58
CA GLN A 31 8.96 -5.12 -11.01
C GLN A 31 10.42 -4.85 -11.38
N VAL A 32 11.00 -3.76 -10.85
CA VAL A 32 12.42 -3.43 -11.02
C VAL A 32 13.29 -4.59 -10.50
N MET A 33 13.01 -5.11 -9.31
CA MET A 33 13.76 -6.25 -8.77
C MET A 33 13.64 -7.51 -9.63
N ASN A 34 12.45 -7.80 -10.16
CA ASN A 34 12.26 -8.94 -11.07
C ASN A 34 13.05 -8.79 -12.38
N VAL A 35 13.13 -7.58 -12.92
CA VAL A 35 13.80 -7.30 -14.20
C VAL A 35 15.33 -7.29 -14.04
N PHE A 36 15.85 -6.59 -13.03
CA PHE A 36 17.30 -6.42 -12.86
C PHE A 36 17.95 -7.54 -12.04
N PHE A 37 17.19 -8.22 -11.19
CA PHE A 37 17.69 -9.29 -10.31
C PHE A 37 16.76 -10.51 -10.36
N PRO A 38 16.57 -11.15 -11.53
CA PRO A 38 15.66 -12.29 -11.66
C PRO A 38 16.10 -13.47 -10.78
N GLY A 39 15.13 -14.26 -10.34
CA GLY A 39 15.37 -15.51 -9.62
C GLY A 39 15.98 -16.59 -10.52
N ILE A 40 16.47 -17.66 -9.87
CA ILE A 40 17.10 -18.79 -10.55
C ILE A 40 16.13 -19.39 -11.59
N GLY A 41 16.62 -19.54 -12.83
CA GLY A 41 15.84 -20.12 -13.94
C GLY A 41 14.79 -19.19 -14.53
N GLY A 42 14.94 -17.86 -14.38
CA GLY A 42 14.01 -16.87 -14.95
C GLY A 42 12.71 -16.72 -14.18
N ARG A 43 12.70 -17.16 -12.91
CA ARG A 43 11.57 -16.98 -11.99
C ARG A 43 11.57 -15.59 -11.38
N ASP A 44 10.44 -15.20 -10.79
CA ASP A 44 10.32 -13.95 -10.03
C ASP A 44 11.34 -13.88 -8.88
N ASN A 45 11.81 -12.67 -8.60
CA ASN A 45 12.64 -12.36 -7.46
C ASN A 45 11.82 -12.51 -6.17
N ARG A 46 12.28 -13.37 -5.26
CA ARG A 46 11.56 -13.70 -4.02
C ARG A 46 11.95 -12.83 -2.84
N PHE A 47 12.98 -11.99 -2.95
CA PHE A 47 13.52 -11.21 -1.84
C PHE A 47 12.44 -10.41 -1.10
N LEU A 48 11.65 -9.63 -1.84
CA LEU A 48 10.59 -8.82 -1.21
C LEU A 48 9.50 -9.70 -0.58
N SER A 49 9.15 -10.83 -1.20
CA SER A 49 8.19 -11.76 -0.62
C SER A 49 8.73 -12.46 0.64
N GLU A 50 10.02 -12.81 0.66
CA GLU A 50 10.67 -13.48 1.78
C GLU A 50 10.85 -12.56 3.00
N TRP A 51 10.99 -11.26 2.77
CA TRP A 51 11.19 -10.29 3.85
C TRP A 51 9.92 -9.57 4.29
N PHE A 52 8.97 -9.33 3.38
CA PHE A 52 7.85 -8.43 3.64
C PHE A 52 6.46 -9.06 3.45
N ALA A 53 6.35 -10.26 2.86
CA ALA A 53 5.05 -10.94 2.77
C ALA A 53 4.68 -11.60 4.10
N LEU A 54 3.39 -11.58 4.41
CA LEU A 54 2.86 -12.29 5.56
C LEU A 54 2.88 -13.80 5.26
N SER A 55 3.66 -14.54 6.03
CA SER A 55 3.69 -16.00 5.98
C SER A 55 3.92 -16.56 7.37
N GLY A 56 3.44 -17.79 7.62
CA GLY A 56 3.66 -18.46 8.91
C GLY A 56 5.15 -18.64 9.24
N GLN A 57 5.99 -18.82 8.23
CA GLN A 57 7.45 -18.89 8.41
C GLN A 57 8.02 -17.52 8.83
N ASN A 58 7.68 -16.45 8.12
CA ASN A 58 8.19 -15.11 8.44
C ASN A 58 7.77 -14.66 9.84
N PHE A 59 6.55 -15.02 10.25
CA PHE A 59 6.07 -14.76 11.60
C PHE A 59 6.87 -15.53 12.67
N ARG A 60 7.20 -16.80 12.42
CA ARG A 60 8.07 -17.61 13.31
C ARG A 60 9.50 -17.07 13.40
N GLU A 61 9.99 -16.45 12.32
CA GLU A 61 11.28 -15.75 12.26
C GLU A 61 11.23 -14.35 12.91
N LEU A 62 10.15 -14.01 13.63
CA LEU A 62 9.94 -12.73 14.31
C LEU A 62 9.92 -11.52 13.37
N LYS A 63 9.60 -11.71 12.09
CA LYS A 63 9.38 -10.62 11.12
C LYS A 63 8.02 -9.96 11.34
N VAL A 64 7.81 -9.38 12.53
CA VAL A 64 6.51 -8.80 12.96
C VAL A 64 5.98 -7.70 12.03
N TRP A 65 6.86 -7.04 11.28
CA TRP A 65 6.47 -6.03 10.30
C TRP A 65 5.66 -6.61 9.13
N THR A 66 5.74 -7.94 8.86
CA THR A 66 4.99 -8.58 7.77
C THR A 66 3.49 -8.48 7.96
N ILE A 67 3.02 -8.24 9.19
CA ILE A 67 1.60 -7.98 9.50
C ILE A 67 1.08 -6.72 8.80
N LEU A 68 1.95 -5.73 8.54
CA LEU A 68 1.58 -4.49 7.87
C LEU A 68 2.14 -4.40 6.45
N SER A 69 3.39 -4.81 6.24
CA SER A 69 4.07 -4.66 4.95
C SER A 69 3.43 -5.48 3.83
N TYR A 70 2.79 -6.60 4.17
CA TYR A 70 2.15 -7.46 3.17
C TYR A 70 1.01 -6.75 2.43
N GLY A 71 0.30 -5.80 3.07
CA GLY A 71 -0.79 -5.06 2.45
C GLY A 71 -0.35 -4.14 1.31
N PHE A 72 0.96 -3.89 1.17
CA PHE A 72 1.55 -3.11 0.08
C PHE A 72 2.14 -3.98 -1.02
N LEU A 73 2.46 -5.25 -0.72
CA LEU A 73 2.94 -6.21 -1.72
C LEU A 73 1.79 -6.70 -2.60
N HIS A 74 2.03 -6.74 -3.91
CA HIS A 74 1.05 -7.24 -4.86
C HIS A 74 1.65 -8.35 -5.72
N SER A 75 0.78 -9.22 -6.24
CA SER A 75 1.19 -10.27 -7.17
C SER A 75 1.84 -9.65 -8.42
N THR A 76 3.07 -10.06 -8.70
CA THR A 76 3.85 -9.62 -9.87
C THR A 76 3.34 -10.21 -11.18
N ALA A 77 2.57 -11.31 -11.09
CA ALA A 77 2.04 -12.03 -12.24
C ALA A 77 0.79 -11.39 -12.88
N GLY A 78 0.12 -10.45 -12.20
CA GLY A 78 -1.16 -9.91 -12.67
C GLY A 78 -1.38 -8.44 -12.36
N PHE A 79 -1.17 -7.59 -13.37
CA PHE A 79 -1.39 -6.14 -13.29
C PHE A 79 -2.83 -5.75 -12.86
N PHE A 80 -3.83 -6.53 -13.26
CA PHE A 80 -5.22 -6.24 -12.94
C PHE A 80 -5.54 -6.31 -11.44
N HIS A 81 -4.78 -7.08 -10.65
CA HIS A 81 -4.98 -7.16 -9.20
C HIS A 81 -4.68 -5.82 -8.52
N ILE A 82 -3.50 -5.24 -8.76
CA ILE A 82 -3.15 -3.94 -8.20
C ILE A 82 -4.03 -2.83 -8.79
N PHE A 83 -4.34 -2.90 -10.09
CA PHE A 83 -5.22 -1.91 -10.73
C PHE A 83 -6.60 -1.87 -10.07
N GLY A 84 -7.24 -3.03 -9.87
CA GLY A 84 -8.54 -3.11 -9.20
C GLY A 84 -8.49 -2.63 -7.76
N ASN A 85 -7.43 -2.97 -7.02
CA ASN A 85 -7.25 -2.51 -5.64
C ASN A 85 -7.13 -0.98 -5.56
N MET A 86 -6.30 -0.37 -6.41
CA MET A 86 -6.12 1.08 -6.45
C MET A 86 -7.39 1.80 -6.90
N LEU A 87 -8.15 1.22 -7.84
CA LEU A 87 -9.43 1.78 -8.28
C LEU A 87 -10.45 1.78 -7.13
N GLY A 88 -10.57 0.66 -6.42
CA GLY A 88 -11.43 0.55 -5.25
C GLY A 88 -11.03 1.53 -4.14
N LEU A 89 -9.74 1.57 -3.80
CA LEU A 89 -9.19 2.48 -2.80
C LEU A 89 -9.44 3.95 -3.17
N PHE A 90 -9.29 4.31 -4.43
CA PHE A 90 -9.53 5.66 -4.92
C PHE A 90 -11.00 6.07 -4.81
N PHE A 91 -11.94 5.25 -5.32
CA PHE A 91 -13.35 5.61 -5.30
C PHE A 91 -13.94 5.59 -3.89
N ILE A 92 -13.70 4.51 -3.13
CA ILE A 92 -14.19 4.40 -1.75
C ILE A 92 -13.49 5.45 -0.88
N GLY A 93 -12.18 5.59 -1.02
CA GLY A 93 -11.39 6.53 -0.24
C GLY A 93 -11.81 7.97 -0.45
N ARG A 94 -12.08 8.39 -1.70
CA ARG A 94 -12.55 9.75 -2.01
C ARG A 94 -13.90 10.07 -1.34
N ILE A 95 -14.75 9.07 -1.12
CA ILE A 95 -16.05 9.24 -0.45
C ILE A 95 -15.87 9.24 1.08
N ILE A 96 -15.09 8.28 1.61
CA ILE A 96 -15.01 8.05 3.05
C ILE A 96 -14.02 8.99 3.75
N GLU A 97 -12.85 9.28 3.15
CA GLU A 97 -11.81 10.11 3.77
C GLU A 97 -12.32 11.49 4.21
N PRO A 98 -13.10 12.24 3.41
CA PRO A 98 -13.66 13.53 3.84
C PRO A 98 -14.68 13.42 4.98
N LEU A 99 -15.36 12.27 5.12
CA LEU A 99 -16.40 12.05 6.13
C LEU A 99 -15.81 11.75 7.51
N ILE A 100 -14.71 10.99 7.56
CA ILE A 100 -14.11 10.54 8.83
C ILE A 100 -12.77 11.20 9.14
N GLY A 101 -12.16 11.88 8.18
CA GLY A 101 -10.85 12.50 8.29
C GLY A 101 -9.68 11.55 8.02
N ARG A 102 -8.51 12.14 7.73
CA ARG A 102 -7.29 11.43 7.25
C ARG A 102 -6.81 10.34 8.21
N GLU A 103 -6.77 10.62 9.51
CA GLU A 103 -6.23 9.70 10.53
C GLU A 103 -7.15 8.49 10.76
N ARG A 104 -8.46 8.71 10.80
CA ARG A 104 -9.44 7.62 10.93
C ARG A 104 -9.49 6.77 9.67
N PHE A 105 -9.33 7.38 8.49
CA PHE A 105 -9.20 6.62 7.25
C PHE A 105 -7.96 5.73 7.24
N LEU A 106 -6.81 6.22 7.72
CA LEU A 106 -5.61 5.38 7.88
C LEU A 106 -5.86 4.21 8.83
N GLY A 107 -6.51 4.46 9.98
CA GLY A 107 -6.89 3.41 10.92
C GLY A 107 -7.82 2.37 10.30
N LEU A 108 -8.81 2.80 9.50
CA LEU A 108 -9.71 1.91 8.76
C LEU A 108 -8.94 1.05 7.75
N TYR A 109 -8.02 1.66 6.99
CA TYR A 109 -7.21 0.95 6.01
C TYR A 109 -6.30 -0.10 6.67
N LEU A 110 -5.57 0.29 7.71
CA LEU A 110 -4.68 -0.62 8.44
C LEU A 110 -5.47 -1.71 9.17
N GLY A 111 -6.60 -1.38 9.81
CA GLY A 111 -7.47 -2.35 10.45
C GLY A 111 -8.05 -3.36 9.45
N GLY A 112 -8.45 -2.89 8.27
CA GLY A 112 -8.88 -3.76 7.16
C GLY A 112 -7.78 -4.70 6.70
N ALA A 113 -6.54 -4.21 6.56
CA ALA A 113 -5.39 -5.05 6.26
C ALA A 113 -5.11 -6.06 7.39
N LEU A 114 -5.21 -5.70 8.67
CA LEU A 114 -5.01 -6.65 9.76
C LEU A 114 -6.02 -7.79 9.74
N ILE A 115 -7.31 -7.46 9.55
CA ILE A 115 -8.39 -8.45 9.53
C ILE A 115 -8.31 -9.32 8.27
N GLY A 116 -8.04 -8.71 7.11
CA GLY A 116 -7.91 -9.42 5.84
C GLY A 116 -6.73 -10.41 5.82
N GLY A 117 -5.68 -10.16 6.60
CA GLY A 117 -4.53 -11.08 6.71
C GLY A 117 -4.77 -12.26 7.65
N LEU A 118 -5.88 -12.26 8.39
CA LEU A 118 -6.24 -13.30 9.35
C LEU A 118 -7.12 -14.41 8.74
N VAL A 119 -7.77 -14.13 7.61
CA VAL A 119 -8.74 -15.01 6.93
C VAL A 119 -8.11 -15.61 5.69
#